data_AF-K1S4D2-F1
#
_entry.id   AF-K1S4D2-F1
#
_cell.length_a   1.000
_cell.length_b   1.000
_cell.length_c   1.000
_cell.angle_alpha   90.00
_cell.angle_beta   90.00
_cell.angle_gamma   90.00
#
_symmetry.space_group_name_H-M   'P 1'
#
loop_
_entity.id
_entity.type
_entity.pdbx_description
1 polymer ?
#
loop_
_entity_poly.entity_id
_entity_poly.type
_entity_poly.pdbx_seq_one_letter_code
_entity_poly.pdbx_strand_id
1 'polypeptide(L)'
;MKVLFIVQGEGRGHLTQAITMEELLRRNGHEVVEVLVGKSNSRCLPGFFNRSIQAPVKRFLSPNFLPTPANKRASLARSVAYNLTRLPVYLKSMHYIHRRIEESGAELVINFYELLTGMTYLFFRPSVPQISVGHQYLFLHRDFEFPGKNGFHLWLLRLFTRLTCIGAR
;
A
#
# COMPACT_ATOMS: atom_id res chain seq x y z
N MET A 1 -13.82 -16.65 4.14
CA MET A 1 -12.36 -16.61 4.32
C MET A 1 -11.96 -15.44 5.19
N LYS A 2 -10.82 -15.55 5.85
CA LYS A 2 -10.17 -14.51 6.65
C LYS A 2 -9.22 -13.70 5.79
N VAL A 3 -9.39 -12.38 5.77
CA VAL A 3 -8.70 -11.48 4.87
C VAL A 3 -7.99 -10.39 5.67
N LEU A 4 -6.71 -10.19 5.39
CA LEU A 4 -5.92 -9.09 5.93
C LEU A 4 -5.84 -7.97 4.91
N PHE A 5 -6.19 -6.75 5.29
CA PHE A 5 -6.00 -5.59 4.42
C PHE A 5 -4.70 -4.88 4.74
N ILE A 6 -3.97 -4.46 3.71
CA ILE A 6 -2.83 -3.57 3.86
C ILE A 6 -3.05 -2.36 2.95
N VAL A 7 -3.16 -1.17 3.54
CA VAL A 7 -3.68 0.02 2.87
C VAL A 7 -2.66 1.15 2.89
N GLN A 8 -2.46 1.76 1.72
CA GLN A 8 -1.70 3.00 1.62
C GLN A 8 -2.48 4.15 2.28
N GLY A 9 -2.04 4.61 3.45
CA GLY A 9 -2.79 5.60 4.24
C GLY A 9 -2.69 7.05 3.75
N GLU A 10 -1.84 7.35 2.75
CA GLU A 10 -1.75 8.70 2.18
C GLU A 10 -2.83 8.99 1.14
N GLY A 11 -3.30 7.97 0.41
CA GLY A 11 -4.31 8.12 -0.63
C GLY A 11 -5.72 7.92 -0.08
N ARG A 12 -6.53 8.98 0.00
CA ARG A 12 -7.95 8.87 0.41
C ARG A 12 -8.73 7.88 -0.45
N GLY A 13 -8.39 7.76 -1.73
CA GLY A 13 -8.96 6.77 -2.63
C GLY A 13 -8.74 5.32 -2.16
N HIS A 14 -7.55 4.99 -1.67
CA HIS A 14 -7.24 3.65 -1.15
C HIS A 14 -8.00 3.33 0.13
N LEU A 15 -8.12 4.33 1.01
CA LEU A 15 -8.93 4.20 2.23
C LEU A 15 -10.40 3.95 1.90
N THR A 16 -10.97 4.68 0.94
CA THR A 16 -12.36 4.45 0.51
C THR A 16 -12.53 3.10 -0.18
N GLN A 17 -11.59 2.69 -1.04
CA GLN A 17 -11.60 1.37 -1.66
C GLN A 17 -11.58 0.24 -0.62
N ALA A 18 -10.77 0.39 0.44
CA ALA A 18 -10.72 -0.58 1.53
C ALA A 18 -12.05 -0.67 2.29
N ILE A 19 -12.70 0.45 2.60
CA ILE A 19 -14.05 0.45 3.24
C ILE A 19 -15.05 -0.30 2.36
N THR A 20 -15.12 0.04 1.07
CA THR A 20 -16.08 -0.60 0.15
C THR A 20 -15.79 -2.10 -0.02
N MET A 21 -14.52 -2.48 -0.10
CA MET A 21 -14.14 -3.89 -0.21
C MET A 21 -14.46 -4.67 1.06
N GLU A 22 -14.25 -4.10 2.25
CA GLU A 22 -14.65 -4.75 3.51
C GLU A 22 -16.15 -5.02 3.53
N GLU A 23 -16.96 -4.02 3.19
CA GLU A 23 -18.41 -4.17 3.16
C GLU A 23 -18.85 -5.27 2.17
N LEU A 24 -18.25 -5.32 0.99
CA LEU A 24 -18.52 -6.35 -0.02
C LEU A 24 -18.14 -7.75 0.48
N LEU A 25 -16.94 -7.91 1.04
CA LEU A 25 -16.46 -9.19 1.57
C LEU A 25 -17.37 -9.68 2.71
N ARG A 26 -17.74 -8.80 3.64
CA ARG A 26 -18.62 -9.14 4.77
C ARG A 26 -20.01 -9.57 4.32
N ARG A 27 -20.59 -8.87 3.34
CA ARG A 27 -21.89 -9.25 2.74
C ARG A 27 -21.84 -10.64 2.08
N ASN A 28 -20.67 -11.10 1.67
CA ASN A 28 -20.46 -12.42 1.07
C ASN A 28 -19.91 -13.47 2.07
N GLY A 29 -20.04 -13.23 3.37
CA GLY A 29 -19.62 -14.21 4.40
C GLY A 29 -18.10 -14.33 4.56
N HIS A 30 -17.34 -13.32 4.18
CA HIS A 30 -15.91 -13.23 4.43
C HIS A 30 -15.61 -12.26 5.59
N GLU A 31 -14.51 -12.50 6.29
CA GLU A 31 -14.10 -11.72 7.44
C GLU A 31 -12.84 -10.94 7.11
N VAL A 32 -12.86 -9.62 7.31
CA VAL A 32 -11.63 -8.82 7.35
C VAL A 32 -11.11 -8.85 8.78
N VAL A 33 -10.05 -9.62 9.02
CA VAL A 33 -9.55 -9.89 10.38
C VAL A 33 -8.78 -8.70 10.96
N GLU A 34 -8.15 -7.92 10.09
CA GLU A 34 -7.36 -6.76 10.48
C GLU A 34 -7.08 -5.87 9.27
N VAL A 35 -6.85 -4.58 9.54
CA VAL A 35 -6.39 -3.60 8.55
C VAL A 35 -5.10 -2.95 8.99
N LEU A 36 -4.04 -3.12 8.20
CA LEU A 36 -2.76 -2.45 8.40
C LEU A 36 -2.71 -1.20 7.53
N VAL A 37 -2.58 -0.01 8.13
CA VAL A 37 -2.51 1.25 7.39
C VAL A 37 -1.12 1.85 7.47
N GLY A 38 -0.49 2.04 6.30
CA GLY A 38 0.77 2.76 6.18
C GLY A 38 0.57 4.23 6.51
N LYS A 39 1.35 4.78 7.43
CA LYS A 39 1.29 6.20 7.82
C LYS A 39 2.63 6.91 7.61
N SER A 40 2.51 8.20 7.35
CA SER A 40 3.59 9.18 7.43
C SER A 40 3.67 9.80 8.83
N ASN A 41 4.87 10.23 9.27
CA ASN A 41 5.08 10.83 10.60
C ASN A 41 4.21 12.06 10.89
N SER A 42 3.66 12.72 9.87
CA SER A 42 2.94 13.99 9.98
C SER A 42 1.43 13.89 9.81
N ARG A 43 0.86 12.70 9.56
CA ARG A 43 -0.58 12.55 9.32
C ARG A 43 -1.27 11.62 10.31
N CYS A 44 -2.34 12.15 10.92
CA CYS A 44 -3.34 11.33 11.59
C CYS A 44 -4.23 10.65 10.53
N LEU A 45 -4.66 9.42 10.83
CA LEU A 45 -5.58 8.69 9.95
C LEU A 45 -6.92 9.44 9.90
N PRO A 46 -7.51 9.70 8.71
CA PRO A 46 -8.75 10.46 8.62
C PRO A 46 -9.88 9.83 9.44
N GLY A 47 -10.60 10.65 10.20
CA GLY A 47 -11.65 10.16 11.10
C GLY A 47 -12.77 9.40 10.40
N PHE A 48 -13.04 9.67 9.11
CA PHE A 48 -14.04 8.90 8.35
C PHE A 48 -13.66 7.42 8.25
N PHE A 49 -12.37 7.12 8.11
CA PHE A 49 -11.91 5.75 7.92
C PHE A 49 -12.16 4.92 9.18
N ASN A 50 -11.71 5.42 10.33
CA ASN A 50 -11.91 4.76 11.62
C ASN A 50 -13.39 4.60 12.00
N ARG A 51 -14.28 5.46 11.50
CA ARG A 51 -15.73 5.35 11.74
C ARG A 51 -16.42 4.35 10.82
N SER A 52 -15.85 4.09 9.64
CA SER A 52 -16.52 3.30 8.60
C SER A 52 -16.00 1.87 8.52
N ILE A 53 -14.69 1.68 8.73
CA ILE A 53 -14.07 0.35 8.73
C ILE A 53 -14.45 -0.39 10.02
N GLN A 54 -14.84 -1.66 9.92
CA GLN A 54 -15.30 -2.46 11.06
C GLN A 54 -14.15 -3.26 11.68
N ALA A 55 -13.22 -3.73 10.85
CA ALA A 55 -12.06 -4.49 11.26
C ALA A 55 -11.06 -3.63 12.08
N PRO A 56 -10.31 -4.26 13.01
CA PRO A 56 -9.35 -3.54 13.84
C PRO A 56 -8.24 -2.93 12.98
N VAL A 57 -7.97 -1.64 13.20
CA VAL A 57 -6.96 -0.89 12.45
C VAL A 57 -5.65 -0.81 13.21
N LYS A 58 -4.57 -1.30 12.61
CA LYS A 58 -3.18 -1.11 13.07
C LYS A 58 -2.41 -0.25 12.09
N ARG A 59 -1.35 0.40 12.57
CA ARG A 59 -0.57 1.38 11.79
C ARG A 59 0.90 1.02 11.79
N PHE A 60 1.54 1.21 10.64
CA PHE A 60 2.99 1.06 10.48
C PHE A 60 3.57 2.24 9.71
N LEU A 61 4.89 2.42 9.77
CA LEU A 61 5.56 3.50 9.03
C LEU A 61 5.79 3.06 7.59
N SER A 62 5.29 3.85 6.64
CA SER A 62 5.48 3.61 5.20
C SER A 62 6.31 4.74 4.59
N PRO A 63 7.05 4.49 3.48
CA PRO A 63 7.67 5.55 2.70
C PRO A 63 6.66 6.62 2.26
N ASN A 64 7.10 7.87 2.30
CA ASN A 64 6.30 8.99 1.82
C ASN A 64 6.76 9.36 0.42
N PHE A 65 5.79 9.70 -0.43
CA PHE A 65 6.08 10.65 -1.49
C PHE A 65 6.19 12.02 -0.82
N LEU A 66 7.40 12.59 -0.77
CA LEU A 66 7.60 13.90 -0.15
C LEU A 66 6.58 14.89 -0.73
N PRO A 67 5.69 15.48 0.11
CA PRO A 67 4.80 16.52 -0.37
C PRO A 67 5.68 17.67 -0.83
N THR A 68 5.63 17.95 -2.12
CA THR A 68 6.29 19.14 -2.65
C THR A 68 5.33 20.30 -2.49
N PRO A 69 5.78 21.48 -2.07
CA PRO A 69 4.95 22.68 -2.14
C PRO A 69 4.33 22.79 -3.53
N ALA A 70 3.06 23.16 -3.60
CA ALA A 70 2.40 23.47 -4.87
C ALA A 70 3.33 24.41 -5.66
N ASN A 71 3.72 23.99 -6.87
CA ASN A 71 4.65 24.68 -7.80
C ASN A 71 6.16 24.37 -7.70
N LYS A 72 6.63 23.36 -6.96
CA LYS A 72 8.03 22.87 -7.12
C LYS A 72 8.08 21.42 -7.55
N ARG A 73 8.94 21.10 -8.53
CA ARG A 73 9.24 19.70 -8.88
C ARG A 73 9.91 19.05 -7.68
N ALA A 74 9.38 17.92 -7.21
CA ALA A 74 10.05 17.10 -6.21
C ALA A 74 11.43 16.76 -6.78
N SER A 75 12.51 17.10 -6.08
CA SER A 75 13.81 16.55 -6.45
C SER A 75 13.77 15.07 -6.13
N LEU A 76 13.59 14.24 -7.17
CA LEU A 76 13.59 12.77 -7.05
C LEU A 76 14.81 12.29 -6.27
N ALA A 77 15.97 12.89 -6.51
CA ALA A 77 17.21 12.59 -5.79
C ALA A 77 17.11 12.85 -4.28
N ARG A 78 16.51 13.97 -3.85
CA ARG A 78 16.29 14.25 -2.42
C ARG A 78 15.29 13.29 -1.80
N SER A 79 14.22 12.94 -2.51
CA SER A 79 13.25 11.94 -2.06
C SER A 79 13.91 10.57 -1.89
N VAL A 80 14.74 10.14 -2.85
CA VAL A 80 15.47 8.88 -2.78
C VAL A 80 16.46 8.90 -1.62
N ALA A 81 17.30 9.93 -1.51
CA ALA A 81 18.27 10.05 -0.41
C ALA A 81 17.59 10.06 0.97
N TYR A 82 16.49 10.79 1.12
CA TYR A 82 15.72 10.80 2.36
C TYR A 82 15.18 9.41 2.72
N ASN A 83 14.60 8.70 1.75
CA ASN A 83 14.09 7.34 1.98
C ASN A 83 15.23 6.34 2.27
N LEU A 84 16.42 6.51 1.69
CA LEU A 84 17.59 5.68 2.00
C LEU A 84 18.01 5.81 3.47
N THR A 85 18.01 7.01 4.05
CA THR A 85 18.30 7.20 5.49
C THR A 85 17.27 6.52 6.41
N ARG A 86 16.07 6.22 5.88
CA ARG A 86 14.97 5.59 6.60
C ARG A 86 14.85 4.08 6.37
N LEU A 87 15.77 3.46 5.61
CA LEU A 87 15.77 2.02 5.34
C LEU A 87 15.62 1.15 6.60
N PRO A 88 16.30 1.42 7.74
CA PRO A 88 16.10 0.62 8.96
C PRO A 88 14.67 0.66 9.48
N VAL A 89 13.96 1.78 9.32
CA VAL A 89 12.56 1.94 9.72
C VAL A 89 11.64 1.15 8.81
N TYR A 90 11.92 1.13 7.50
CA TYR A 90 11.16 0.36 6.53
C TYR A 90 11.38 -1.14 6.68
N LEU A 91 12.60 -1.58 7.00
CA LEU A 91 12.88 -2.98 7.35
C LEU A 91 12.09 -3.42 8.59
N LYS A 92 12.05 -2.60 9.65
CA LYS A 92 11.21 -2.85 10.84
C LYS A 92 9.72 -2.94 10.47
N SER A 93 9.27 -2.07 9.56
CA SER A 93 7.86 -2.07 9.13
C SER A 93 7.52 -3.28 8.26
N MET A 94 8.42 -3.73 7.39
CA MET A 94 8.23 -4.98 6.63
C MET A 94 8.23 -6.21 7.55
N HIS A 95 9.12 -6.27 8.54
CA HIS A 95 9.10 -7.34 9.53
C HIS A 95 7.79 -7.34 10.34
N TYR A 96 7.29 -6.15 10.70
CA TYR A 96 5.98 -6.01 11.34
C TYR A 96 4.85 -6.51 10.44
N ILE A 97 4.80 -6.11 9.16
CA ILE A 97 3.81 -6.57 8.19
C ILE A 97 3.86 -8.09 8.07
N HIS A 98 5.05 -8.67 7.86
CA HIS A 98 5.26 -10.11 7.76
C HIS A 98 4.69 -10.83 8.99
N ARG A 99 5.07 -10.38 10.19
CA ARG A 99 4.57 -10.95 11.44
C ARG A 99 3.04 -10.87 11.54
N ARG A 100 2.43 -9.75 11.15
CA ARG A 100 0.97 -9.60 11.15
C ARG A 100 0.29 -10.52 10.14
N ILE A 101 0.88 -10.74 8.96
CA ILE A 101 0.38 -11.72 7.99
C ILE A 101 0.30 -13.11 8.65
N GLU A 102 1.41 -13.58 9.22
CA GLU A 102 1.50 -14.92 9.82
C GLU A 102 0.64 -15.08 11.10
N GLU A 103 0.56 -14.06 11.95
CA GLU A 103 -0.18 -14.12 13.23
C GLU A 103 -1.69 -13.85 13.10
N SER A 104 -2.14 -13.22 12.01
CA SER A 104 -3.55 -12.84 11.85
C SER A 104 -4.47 -14.03 11.56
N GLY A 105 -3.92 -15.16 11.12
CA GLY A 105 -4.69 -16.28 10.60
C GLY A 105 -5.42 -15.95 9.30
N ALA A 106 -4.96 -14.92 8.56
CA ALA A 106 -5.51 -14.57 7.26
C ALA A 106 -5.15 -15.64 6.21
N GLU A 107 -6.11 -15.92 5.35
CA GLU A 107 -5.98 -16.83 4.20
C GLU A 107 -5.67 -16.05 2.92
N LEU A 108 -5.90 -14.73 2.93
CA LEU A 108 -5.66 -13.82 1.82
C LEU A 108 -5.22 -12.45 2.32
N VAL A 109 -4.24 -11.85 1.64
CA VAL A 109 -3.87 -10.44 1.81
C VAL A 109 -4.42 -9.61 0.66
N ILE A 110 -5.09 -8.50 0.94
CA ILE A 110 -5.45 -7.49 -0.08
C ILE A 110 -4.59 -6.26 0.12
N ASN A 111 -3.71 -5.99 -0.84
CA ASN A 111 -2.84 -4.83 -0.86
C ASN A 111 -3.47 -3.68 -1.63
N PHE A 112 -3.85 -2.60 -0.95
CA PHE A 112 -4.35 -1.37 -1.55
C PHE A 112 -3.21 -0.43 -1.86
N TYR A 113 -2.41 -0.80 -2.86
CA TYR A 113 -1.31 -0.02 -3.43
C TYR A 113 -0.19 0.36 -2.45
N GLU A 114 0.05 -0.46 -1.43
CA GLU A 114 1.08 -0.18 -0.42
C GLU A 114 2.43 -0.82 -0.80
N LEU A 115 3.48 0.01 -0.86
CA LEU A 115 4.80 -0.39 -1.34
C LEU A 115 5.45 -1.44 -0.42
N LEU A 116 5.40 -1.22 0.90
CA LEU A 116 6.07 -2.13 1.83
C LEU A 116 5.45 -3.53 1.85
N THR A 117 4.21 -3.69 1.39
CA THR A 117 3.60 -5.00 1.19
C THR A 117 4.34 -5.77 0.10
N GLY A 118 4.48 -5.20 -1.10
CA GLY A 118 5.21 -5.88 -2.19
C GLY A 118 6.66 -6.17 -1.83
N MET A 119 7.34 -5.25 -1.13
CA MET A 119 8.69 -5.50 -0.62
C MET A 119 8.72 -6.60 0.45
N THR A 120 7.70 -6.69 1.31
CA THR A 120 7.55 -7.79 2.27
C THR A 120 7.45 -9.15 1.56
N TYR A 121 6.65 -9.23 0.50
CA TYR A 121 6.51 -10.44 -0.31
C TYR A 121 7.78 -10.79 -1.08
N LEU A 122 8.57 -9.79 -1.50
CA LEU A 122 9.86 -10.01 -2.13
C LEU A 122 10.88 -10.65 -1.17
N PHE A 123 11.01 -10.10 0.04
CA PHE A 123 12.10 -10.45 0.96
C PHE A 123 11.76 -11.58 1.93
N PHE A 124 10.53 -11.60 2.47
CA PHE A 124 10.12 -12.56 3.51
C PHE A 124 9.31 -13.72 2.96
N ARG A 125 8.70 -13.55 1.76
CA ARG A 125 7.89 -14.58 1.07
C ARG A 125 6.85 -15.24 2.00
N PRO A 126 5.89 -14.46 2.56
CA PRO A 126 4.81 -15.03 3.36
C PRO A 126 4.08 -16.14 2.58
N SER A 127 3.59 -17.14 3.31
CA SER A 127 2.86 -18.27 2.70
C SER A 127 1.47 -17.86 2.19
N VAL A 128 0.86 -16.86 2.84
CA VAL A 128 -0.45 -16.33 2.51
C VAL A 128 -0.40 -15.59 1.16
N PRO A 129 -1.24 -15.93 0.17
CA PRO A 129 -1.27 -15.22 -1.11
C PRO A 129 -1.71 -13.76 -0.94
N GLN A 130 -1.26 -12.88 -1.83
CA GLN A 130 -1.82 -11.52 -1.93
C GLN A 130 -2.49 -11.27 -3.28
N ILE A 131 -3.47 -10.37 -3.25
CA ILE A 131 -3.97 -9.66 -4.42
C ILE A 131 -3.73 -8.17 -4.24
N SER A 132 -3.53 -7.46 -5.35
CA SER A 132 -3.21 -6.04 -5.36
C SER A 132 -4.33 -5.25 -6.04
N VAL A 133 -4.91 -4.30 -5.31
CA VAL A 133 -6.07 -3.51 -5.76
C VAL A 133 -5.71 -2.03 -5.77
N GLY A 134 -5.90 -1.37 -6.91
CA GLY A 134 -5.58 0.04 -7.06
C GLY A 134 -5.76 0.50 -8.51
N HIS A 135 -6.30 1.70 -8.70
CA HIS A 135 -6.49 2.26 -10.04
C HIS A 135 -5.14 2.52 -10.73
N GLN A 136 -4.07 2.70 -9.95
CA GLN A 136 -2.71 2.88 -10.46
C GLN A 136 -2.15 1.64 -11.17
N TYR A 137 -2.71 0.44 -10.96
CA TYR A 137 -2.28 -0.73 -11.74
C TYR A 137 -2.62 -0.60 -13.22
N LEU A 138 -3.53 0.31 -13.60
CA LEU A 138 -3.78 0.69 -14.99
C LEU A 138 -2.50 1.21 -15.67
N PHE A 139 -1.55 1.79 -14.93
CA PHE A 139 -0.25 2.23 -15.47
C PHE A 139 0.59 1.09 -16.07
N LEU A 140 0.30 -0.15 -15.67
CA LEU A 140 0.95 -1.36 -16.19
C LEU A 140 0.19 -2.00 -17.35
N HIS A 141 -1.04 -1.54 -17.63
CA HIS A 141 -1.83 -2.05 -18.73
C HIS A 141 -1.17 -1.69 -20.06
N ARG A 142 -1.12 -2.66 -20.99
CA ARG A 142 -0.41 -2.50 -22.28
C ARG A 142 -1.01 -1.39 -23.13
N ASP A 143 -2.34 -1.29 -23.10
CA ASP A 143 -3.10 -0.35 -23.92
C ASP A 143 -3.37 0.99 -23.22
N PHE A 144 -2.79 1.20 -22.02
CA PHE A 144 -2.94 2.48 -21.33
C PHE A 144 -1.97 3.51 -21.90
N GLU A 145 -2.53 4.51 -22.59
CA GLU A 145 -1.77 5.61 -23.16
C GLU A 145 -1.56 6.74 -22.13
N PHE A 146 -0.30 7.14 -21.97
CA PHE A 146 0.03 8.29 -21.13
C PHE A 146 0.02 9.58 -21.95
N PRO A 147 -0.63 10.65 -21.47
CA PRO A 147 -0.62 11.93 -22.17
C PRO A 147 0.79 12.54 -22.13
N GLY A 148 1.43 12.71 -23.29
CA GLY A 148 2.57 13.61 -23.56
C GLY A 148 3.65 13.76 -22.46
N LYS A 149 4.08 12.67 -21.82
CA LYS A 149 4.95 12.70 -20.62
C LYS A 149 6.38 12.27 -20.91
N ASN A 150 7.32 12.81 -20.11
CA ASN A 150 8.73 12.42 -20.09
C ASN A 150 8.87 10.92 -19.75
N GLY A 151 9.43 10.14 -20.69
CA GLY A 151 9.53 8.69 -20.61
C GLY A 151 10.23 8.15 -19.36
N PHE A 152 11.20 8.89 -18.81
CA PHE A 152 11.91 8.48 -17.59
C PHE A 152 10.99 8.48 -16.35
N HIS A 153 10.17 9.52 -16.19
CA HIS A 153 9.22 9.60 -15.08
C HIS A 153 8.12 8.54 -15.19
N LEU A 154 7.67 8.23 -16.41
CA LEU A 154 6.71 7.15 -16.66
C LEU A 154 7.31 5.79 -16.34
N TRP A 155 8.57 5.56 -16.71
CA TRP A 155 9.29 4.35 -16.35
C TRP A 155 9.42 4.20 -14.83
N LEU A 156 9.79 5.26 -14.11
CA LEU A 156 9.89 5.23 -12.64
C LEU A 156 8.53 4.98 -11.98
N LEU A 157 7.46 5.59 -12.50
CA LEU A 157 6.09 5.34 -12.06
C LEU A 157 5.72 3.87 -12.22
N ARG A 158 5.93 3.30 -13.42
CA ARG A 158 5.67 1.88 -13.69
C ARG A 158 6.51 0.96 -12.80
N LEU A 159 7.78 1.30 -12.57
CA LEU A 159 8.64 0.57 -11.66
C LEU A 159 8.05 0.59 -10.25
N PHE A 160 7.69 1.75 -9.72
CA PHE A 160 7.06 1.87 -8.40
C PHE A 160 5.78 1.02 -8.31
N THR A 161 4.89 1.14 -9.31
CA THR A 161 3.65 0.36 -9.38
C THR A 161 3.93 -1.14 -9.36
N ARG A 162 4.92 -1.64 -10.12
CA ARG A 162 5.34 -3.05 -10.08
C ARG A 162 5.86 -3.48 -8.71
N LEU A 163 6.64 -2.62 -8.04
CA LEU A 163 7.15 -2.94 -6.70
C LEU A 163 6.01 -3.12 -5.68
N THR A 164 4.91 -2.38 -5.81
CA THR A 164 3.76 -2.53 -4.89
C THR A 164 3.05 -3.88 -5.02
N CYS A 165 3.06 -4.52 -6.19
CA CYS A 165 2.34 -5.77 -6.45
C CYS A 165 3.23 -7.01 -6.60
N ILE A 166 4.49 -6.95 -6.11
CA ILE A 166 5.35 -8.14 -6.11
C ILE A 166 4.71 -9.25 -5.28
N GLY A 167 4.61 -10.45 -5.86
CA GLY A 167 4.01 -11.62 -5.20
C GLY A 167 2.48 -11.68 -5.31
N ALA A 168 1.85 -10.72 -5.99
CA ALA A 168 0.42 -10.78 -6.31
C ALA A 168 0.11 -11.87 -7.34
N ARG A 169 -1.02 -12.55 -7.12
CA ARG A 169 -1.57 -13.59 -7.99
C ARG A 169 -2.93 -13.19 -8.54
#